data_AF-A0A3D5AJT0-F1
#
_entry.id   AF-A0A3D5AJT0-F1
#
_cell.length_a   1.000
_cell.length_b   1.000
_cell.length_c   1.000
_cell.angle_alpha   90.00
_cell.angle_beta   90.00
_cell.angle_gamma   90.00
#
_symmetry.space_group_name_H-M   'P 1'
#
loop_
_entity.id
_entity.type
_entity.pdbx_description
1 polymer ?
#
loop_
_entity_poly.entity_id
_entity_poly.type
_entity_poly.pdbx_seq_one_letter_code
_entity_poly.pdbx_strand_id
1 'polypeptide(L)'
;LPTTVYPEIIKAIKARVPQMHVHAFSPMEIVTAAAKAGVSIHDWLVLLKDAGLDTIPGTAAEILDDEVRWILTKGKLPTSAWIEVVETAHKLGIRSSSTMMYGHVDNPKHWLGHFRVLAQLQDRTGGFTEFAALPFVHTNSPIYLAGVARPGPTWQENRAVHAMSRLLLHQRIPNIQCSWVKLGDQGTVAMLNGGCNDLGGTLMEETISRMAGSAHGSARTVSQLHAVAALAGRPARQRTTSYQNVP
;
A
#
# COMPACT_ATOMS: atom_id res chain seq x y z
N LEU A 1 10.94 -6.18 19.04
CA LEU A 1 11.64 -4.90 19.27
C LEU A 1 10.99 -4.20 20.46
N PRO A 2 11.79 -3.62 21.38
CA PRO A 2 11.29 -2.67 22.39
C PRO A 2 10.49 -1.54 21.73
N THR A 3 9.48 -1.01 22.41
CA THR A 3 8.63 0.07 21.89
C THR A 3 9.40 1.38 21.69
N THR A 4 10.45 1.63 22.48
CA THR A 4 11.31 2.81 22.36
C THR A 4 12.01 2.93 21.00
N VAL A 5 12.29 1.80 20.35
CA VAL A 5 13.03 1.76 19.07
C VAL A 5 12.29 2.50 17.94
N TYR A 6 10.97 2.53 17.95
CA TYR A 6 10.15 3.12 16.89
C TYR A 6 10.34 4.65 16.76
N PRO A 7 10.15 5.46 17.82
CA PRO A 7 10.47 6.89 17.74
C PRO A 7 11.98 7.16 17.64
N GLU A 8 12.83 6.33 18.24
CA GLU A 8 14.29 6.49 18.18
C GLU A 8 14.82 6.37 16.75
N ILE A 9 14.35 5.40 15.96
CA ILE A 9 14.80 5.25 14.58
C ILE A 9 14.36 6.44 13.71
N ILE A 10 13.15 6.97 13.91
CA ILE A 10 12.70 8.18 13.21
C ILE A 10 13.60 9.36 13.55
N LYS A 11 13.84 9.60 14.85
CA LYS A 11 14.71 10.69 15.32
C LYS A 11 16.13 10.57 14.78
N ALA A 12 16.68 9.36 14.75
CA ALA A 12 18.01 9.11 14.18
C ALA A 12 18.07 9.43 12.68
N ILE A 13 17.04 9.04 11.92
CA ILE A 13 16.93 9.37 10.49
C ILE A 13 16.85 10.89 10.30
N LYS A 14 15.95 11.57 11.03
CA LYS A 14 15.77 13.03 10.93
C LYS A 14 17.00 13.80 11.40
N ALA A 15 17.74 13.31 12.40
CA ALA A 15 18.99 13.92 12.82
C ALA A 15 20.08 13.81 11.73
N ARG A 16 20.13 12.68 11.00
CA ARG A 16 21.14 12.46 9.96
C ARG A 16 20.78 13.08 8.62
N VAL A 17 19.50 13.06 8.24
CA VAL A 17 18.93 13.55 6.98
C VAL A 17 17.60 14.25 7.28
N PRO A 18 17.62 15.52 7.73
CA PRO A 18 16.42 16.25 8.21
C PRO A 18 15.26 16.30 7.21
N GLN A 19 15.58 16.38 5.92
CA GLN A 19 14.63 16.46 4.82
C GLN A 19 14.08 15.11 4.36
N MET A 20 14.57 13.98 4.90
CA MET A 20 14.09 12.65 4.51
C MET A 20 12.63 12.47 4.92
N HIS A 21 11.76 12.16 3.96
CA HIS A 21 10.38 11.81 4.24
C HIS A 21 10.31 10.39 4.83
N VAL A 22 9.75 10.26 6.03
CA VAL A 22 9.60 8.99 6.74
C VAL A 22 8.18 8.48 6.52
N HIS A 23 8.06 7.52 5.61
CA HIS A 23 6.85 6.75 5.35
C HIS A 23 6.99 5.36 5.98
N ALA A 24 6.46 5.16 7.17
CA ALA A 24 6.78 3.98 7.97
C ALA A 24 5.62 3.49 8.84
N PHE A 25 5.74 2.23 9.26
CA PHE A 25 4.87 1.49 10.18
C PHE A 25 3.46 1.24 9.63
N SER A 26 3.20 -0.02 9.31
CA SER A 26 1.87 -0.49 8.93
C SER A 26 0.86 -0.34 10.08
N PRO A 27 -0.45 -0.29 9.79
CA PRO A 27 -1.48 -0.28 10.82
C PRO A 27 -1.36 -1.43 11.83
N MET A 28 -0.92 -2.61 11.38
CA MET A 28 -0.70 -3.76 12.27
C MET A 28 0.47 -3.52 13.25
N GLU A 29 1.55 -2.90 12.79
CA GLU A 29 2.68 -2.53 13.66
C GLU A 29 2.26 -1.44 14.65
N ILE A 30 1.48 -0.44 14.21
CA ILE A 30 0.96 0.64 15.06
C ILE A 30 0.10 0.06 16.20
N VAL A 31 -0.88 -0.80 15.90
CA VAL A 31 -1.70 -1.43 16.95
C VAL A 31 -0.86 -2.28 17.88
N THR A 32 0.05 -3.09 17.33
CA THR A 32 0.88 -3.99 18.13
C THR A 32 1.82 -3.21 19.06
N ALA A 33 2.41 -2.11 18.57
CA ALA A 33 3.33 -1.30 19.35
C ALA A 33 2.61 -0.45 20.40
N ALA A 34 1.47 0.15 20.07
CA ALA A 34 0.62 0.88 21.02
C ALA A 34 0.18 -0.02 22.18
N ALA A 35 -0.32 -1.22 21.87
CA ALA A 35 -0.70 -2.21 22.88
C ALA A 35 0.47 -2.63 23.77
N LYS A 36 1.65 -2.89 23.19
CA LYS A 36 2.86 -3.22 23.96
C LYS A 36 3.35 -2.07 24.83
N ALA A 37 3.14 -0.83 24.40
CA ALA A 37 3.49 0.37 25.16
C ALA A 37 2.45 0.71 26.24
N GLY A 38 1.28 0.06 26.23
CA GLY A 38 0.20 0.35 27.18
C GLY A 38 -0.46 1.70 26.95
N VAL A 39 -0.47 2.21 25.71
CA VAL A 39 -1.05 3.51 25.34
C VAL A 39 -2.10 3.37 24.24
N SER A 40 -2.91 4.42 24.04
CA SER A 40 -3.90 4.45 22.95
C SER A 40 -3.21 4.56 21.58
N ILE A 41 -3.92 4.18 20.50
CA ILE A 41 -3.47 4.39 19.11
C ILE A 41 -3.19 5.87 18.85
N HIS A 42 -4.04 6.75 19.40
CA HIS A 42 -3.88 8.20 19.31
C HIS A 42 -2.54 8.65 19.90
N ASP A 43 -2.27 8.31 21.16
CA ASP A 43 -1.06 8.77 21.87
C ASP A 43 0.20 8.18 21.24
N TRP A 44 0.11 6.94 20.74
CA TRP A 44 1.18 6.32 20.00
C TRP A 44 1.48 7.07 18.69
N LEU A 45 0.47 7.43 17.92
CA LEU A 45 0.64 8.18 16.67
C LEU A 45 1.13 9.62 16.93
N VAL A 46 0.70 10.27 18.01
CA VAL A 46 1.25 11.56 18.46
C VAL A 46 2.74 11.42 18.75
N LEU A 47 3.14 10.41 19.53
CA LEU A 47 4.55 10.15 19.83
C LEU A 47 5.40 9.96 18.56
N LEU A 48 4.90 9.20 17.58
CA LEU A 48 5.62 8.98 16.32
C LEU A 48 5.67 10.26 15.46
N LYS A 49 4.58 11.04 15.41
CA LYS A 49 4.52 12.32 14.72
C LYS A 49 5.53 13.31 15.31
N ASP A 50 5.58 13.43 16.63
CA ASP A 50 6.53 14.29 17.34
C ASP A 50 7.98 13.85 17.15
N ALA A 51 8.21 12.55 16.93
CA ALA A 51 9.51 12.02 16.54
C ALA A 51 9.92 12.35 15.10
N GLY A 52 8.97 12.78 14.26
CA GLY A 52 9.18 13.18 12.87
C GLY A 52 8.57 12.23 11.82
N LEU A 53 7.59 11.39 12.18
CA LEU A 53 6.88 10.57 11.19
C LEU A 53 6.04 11.46 10.27
N ASP A 54 6.19 11.31 8.95
CA ASP A 54 5.48 12.14 7.98
C ASP A 54 4.17 11.49 7.49
N THR A 55 4.20 10.19 7.18
CA THR A 55 3.03 9.44 6.65
C THR A 55 3.12 7.96 7.02
N ILE A 56 1.99 7.24 6.92
CA ILE A 56 1.96 5.79 7.15
C ILE A 56 1.56 5.01 5.88
N PRO A 57 2.12 3.80 5.66
CA PRO A 57 1.69 2.93 4.57
C PRO A 57 0.30 2.34 4.82
N GLY A 58 -0.50 2.20 3.77
CA GLY A 58 -1.79 1.49 3.80
C GLY A 58 -1.68 -0.03 3.72
N THR A 59 -0.53 -0.60 4.08
CA THR A 59 -0.26 -2.04 4.04
C THR A 59 -1.01 -2.78 5.15
N ALA A 60 -0.86 -4.11 5.22
CA ALA A 60 -1.64 -5.00 6.08
C ALA A 60 -3.17 -5.00 5.82
N ALA A 61 -3.61 -4.30 4.77
CA ALA A 61 -4.99 -4.28 4.33
C ALA A 61 -5.39 -5.56 3.57
N GLU A 62 -4.54 -6.09 2.66
CA GLU A 62 -4.91 -7.13 1.69
C GLU A 62 -6.31 -6.91 1.12
N ILE A 63 -7.32 -7.60 1.66
CA ILE A 63 -8.73 -7.29 1.55
C ILE A 63 -9.25 -6.86 2.92
N LEU A 64 -9.98 -5.72 2.96
CA LEU A 64 -10.67 -5.21 4.13
C LEU A 64 -12.03 -5.92 4.28
N ASP A 65 -11.95 -7.23 4.51
CA ASP A 65 -13.07 -8.16 4.72
C ASP A 65 -12.60 -9.25 5.69
N ASP A 66 -13.28 -9.39 6.82
CA ASP A 66 -12.79 -10.24 7.92
C ASP A 66 -12.84 -11.74 7.58
N GLU A 67 -13.74 -12.18 6.69
CA GLU A 67 -13.77 -13.58 6.22
C GLU A 67 -12.50 -13.90 5.44
N VAL A 68 -12.13 -13.03 4.49
CA VAL A 68 -10.89 -13.18 3.72
C VAL A 68 -9.66 -13.10 4.63
N ARG A 69 -9.63 -12.14 5.56
CA ARG A 69 -8.49 -11.93 6.46
C ARG A 69 -8.25 -13.11 7.37
N TRP A 70 -9.33 -13.74 7.85
CA TRP A 70 -9.25 -14.96 8.67
C TRP A 70 -8.60 -16.12 7.92
N ILE A 71 -8.92 -16.28 6.63
CA ILE A 71 -8.32 -17.31 5.78
C ILE A 71 -6.83 -17.02 5.52
N LEU A 72 -6.48 -15.75 5.26
CA LEU A 72 -5.11 -15.37 4.92
C LEU A 72 -4.12 -15.57 6.07
N THR A 73 -4.44 -15.12 7.29
CA THR A 73 -3.56 -15.24 8.44
C THR A 73 -4.34 -15.16 9.74
N LYS A 74 -4.28 -16.23 10.55
CA LYS A 74 -4.82 -16.20 11.92
C LYS A 74 -4.12 -15.12 12.73
N GLY A 75 -4.89 -14.22 13.34
CA GLY A 75 -4.35 -13.09 14.13
C GLY A 75 -4.04 -11.83 13.33
N LYS A 76 -4.48 -11.74 12.05
CA LYS A 76 -4.44 -10.47 11.33
C LYS A 76 -5.40 -9.46 11.99
N LEU A 77 -5.00 -8.18 11.98
CA LEU A 77 -5.81 -7.09 12.51
C LEU A 77 -7.23 -7.13 11.92
N PRO A 78 -8.34 -7.04 12.69
CA PRO A 78 -9.66 -6.95 12.10
C PRO A 78 -9.81 -5.66 11.27
N THR A 79 -10.73 -5.66 10.32
CA THR A 79 -10.97 -4.51 9.42
C THR A 79 -11.28 -3.23 10.20
N SER A 80 -12.06 -3.35 11.28
CA SER A 80 -12.40 -2.23 12.18
C SER A 80 -11.17 -1.56 12.80
N ALA A 81 -10.20 -2.35 13.29
CA ALA A 81 -9.00 -1.80 13.91
C ALA A 81 -8.03 -1.21 12.86
N TRP A 82 -8.02 -1.73 11.63
CA TRP A 82 -7.30 -1.08 10.52
C TRP A 82 -7.91 0.30 10.23
N ILE A 83 -9.25 0.40 10.17
CA ILE A 83 -9.96 1.66 9.97
C ILE A 83 -9.66 2.63 11.12
N GLU A 84 -9.67 2.17 12.38
CA GLU A 84 -9.38 3.00 13.55
C GLU A 84 -8.00 3.65 13.48
N VAL A 85 -6.95 2.88 13.13
CA VAL A 85 -5.60 3.42 12.97
C VAL A 85 -5.53 4.48 11.89
N VAL A 86 -6.05 4.17 10.69
CA VAL A 86 -5.95 5.08 9.55
C VAL A 86 -6.78 6.33 9.78
N GLU A 87 -7.98 6.20 10.35
CA GLU A 87 -8.82 7.34 10.72
C GLU A 87 -8.15 8.23 11.77
N THR A 88 -7.55 7.62 12.81
CA THR A 88 -6.83 8.37 13.86
C THR A 88 -5.62 9.10 13.29
N ALA A 89 -4.83 8.43 12.43
CA ALA A 89 -3.70 9.04 11.76
C ALA A 89 -4.13 10.25 10.92
N HIS A 90 -5.19 10.10 10.11
CA HIS A 90 -5.70 11.20 9.28
C HIS A 90 -6.21 12.38 10.12
N LYS A 91 -6.92 12.12 11.23
CA LYS A 91 -7.36 13.17 12.18
C LYS A 91 -6.20 13.93 12.82
N LEU A 92 -5.06 13.26 13.01
CA LEU A 92 -3.81 13.88 13.48
C LEU A 92 -3.03 14.60 12.36
N GLY A 93 -3.55 14.63 11.13
CA GLY A 93 -2.90 15.22 9.96
C GLY A 93 -1.80 14.34 9.33
N ILE A 94 -1.68 13.08 9.76
CA ILE A 94 -0.74 12.11 9.19
C ILE A 94 -1.44 11.45 7.99
N ARG A 95 -0.94 11.72 6.77
CA ARG A 95 -1.53 11.12 5.56
C ARG A 95 -1.11 9.66 5.39
N SER A 96 -1.84 8.92 4.56
CA SER A 96 -1.50 7.54 4.27
C SER A 96 -1.64 7.16 2.79
N SER A 97 -0.99 6.06 2.41
CA SER A 97 -1.36 5.31 1.21
C SER A 97 -2.48 4.31 1.54
N SER A 98 -3.07 3.69 0.53
CA SER A 98 -3.99 2.55 0.67
C SER A 98 -3.57 1.44 -0.29
N THR A 99 -3.77 0.19 0.09
CA THR A 99 -3.34 -0.96 -0.73
C THR A 99 -4.41 -2.04 -0.76
N MET A 100 -4.49 -2.78 -1.87
CA MET A 100 -5.31 -3.99 -1.94
C MET A 100 -4.53 -5.11 -2.62
N MET A 101 -4.32 -6.21 -1.91
CA MET A 101 -3.83 -7.45 -2.49
C MET A 101 -5.03 -8.28 -2.96
N TYR A 102 -4.99 -8.77 -4.19
CA TYR A 102 -6.13 -9.45 -4.82
C TYR A 102 -5.70 -10.60 -5.72
N GLY A 103 -6.65 -11.48 -6.05
CA GLY A 103 -6.41 -12.67 -6.86
C GLY A 103 -5.92 -13.88 -6.07
N HIS A 104 -6.10 -13.87 -4.74
CA HIS A 104 -5.89 -15.02 -3.86
C HIS A 104 -7.24 -15.71 -3.58
N VAL A 105 -7.60 -15.87 -2.31
CA VAL A 105 -8.88 -16.44 -1.83
C VAL A 105 -10.08 -15.50 -2.01
N ASP A 106 -9.84 -14.27 -2.46
CA ASP A 106 -10.85 -13.23 -2.65
C ASP A 106 -11.65 -13.41 -3.96
N ASN A 107 -12.72 -12.62 -4.08
CA ASN A 107 -13.60 -12.58 -5.24
C ASN A 107 -14.09 -11.14 -5.48
N PRO A 108 -14.77 -10.86 -6.60
CA PRO A 108 -15.19 -9.49 -6.95
C PRO A 108 -16.05 -8.76 -5.91
N LYS A 109 -16.86 -9.48 -5.12
CA LYS A 109 -17.64 -8.87 -4.03
C LYS A 109 -16.71 -8.29 -2.97
N HIS A 110 -15.62 -8.98 -2.64
CA HIS A 110 -14.63 -8.52 -1.68
C HIS A 110 -13.87 -7.28 -2.17
N TRP A 111 -13.56 -7.17 -3.47
CA TRP A 111 -12.95 -5.96 -4.04
C TRP A 111 -13.86 -4.75 -3.90
N LEU A 112 -15.14 -4.92 -4.24
CA LEU A 112 -16.13 -3.85 -4.09
C LEU A 112 -16.28 -3.43 -2.63
N GLY A 113 -16.31 -4.39 -1.70
CA GLY A 113 -16.32 -4.13 -0.26
C GLY A 113 -15.11 -3.29 0.17
N HIS A 114 -13.91 -3.70 -0.21
CA HIS A 114 -12.67 -2.97 0.07
C HIS A 114 -12.73 -1.52 -0.44
N PHE A 115 -13.12 -1.31 -1.71
CA PHE A 115 -13.22 0.05 -2.27
C PHE A 115 -14.26 0.92 -1.55
N ARG A 116 -15.38 0.34 -1.09
CA ARG A 116 -16.39 1.07 -0.31
C ARG A 116 -15.82 1.53 1.04
N VAL A 117 -15.05 0.69 1.72
CA VAL A 117 -14.38 1.05 2.98
C VAL A 117 -13.43 2.23 2.75
N LEU A 118 -12.57 2.14 1.72
CA LEU A 118 -11.64 3.23 1.39
C LEU A 118 -12.37 4.52 1.04
N ALA A 119 -13.43 4.45 0.21
CA ALA A 119 -14.22 5.61 -0.19
C ALA A 119 -14.88 6.29 1.01
N GLN A 120 -15.53 5.53 1.90
CA GLN A 120 -16.16 6.06 3.10
C GLN A 120 -15.16 6.69 4.07
N LEU A 121 -13.99 6.08 4.25
CA LEU A 121 -12.96 6.65 5.10
C LEU A 121 -12.37 7.93 4.48
N GLN A 122 -12.19 7.96 3.16
CA GLN A 122 -11.74 9.16 2.46
C GLN A 122 -12.77 10.29 2.54
N ASP A 123 -14.06 9.99 2.41
CA ASP A 123 -15.15 10.98 2.55
C ASP A 123 -15.16 11.64 3.93
N ARG A 124 -14.76 10.90 4.98
CA ARG A 124 -14.69 11.41 6.36
C ARG A 124 -13.40 12.17 6.68
N THR A 125 -12.28 11.80 6.03
CA THR A 125 -10.94 12.20 6.52
C THR A 125 -10.04 12.87 5.48
N GLY A 126 -10.24 12.62 4.18
CA GLY A 126 -9.41 13.17 3.09
C GLY A 126 -7.92 12.78 3.12
N GLY A 127 -7.51 11.86 4.01
CA GLY A 127 -6.11 11.63 4.32
C GLY A 127 -5.36 10.70 3.35
N PHE A 128 -6.06 9.90 2.54
CA PHE A 128 -5.40 9.05 1.56
C PHE A 128 -4.78 9.87 0.43
N THR A 129 -3.59 9.45 0.01
CA THR A 129 -2.84 10.05 -1.10
C THR A 129 -2.85 9.19 -2.35
N GLU A 130 -2.89 7.87 -2.19
CA GLU A 130 -2.85 6.91 -3.28
C GLU A 130 -3.56 5.60 -2.92
N PHE A 131 -3.92 4.85 -3.96
CA PHE A 131 -4.33 3.47 -3.89
C PHE A 131 -3.39 2.61 -4.75
N ALA A 132 -2.77 1.59 -4.16
CA ALA A 132 -1.92 0.64 -4.85
C ALA A 132 -2.60 -0.73 -4.98
N ALA A 133 -2.84 -1.15 -6.21
CA ALA A 133 -3.33 -2.49 -6.50
C ALA A 133 -2.15 -3.46 -6.59
N LEU A 134 -2.21 -4.55 -5.81
CA LEU A 134 -1.12 -5.50 -5.64
C LEU A 134 -1.56 -6.91 -6.08
N PRO A 135 -1.33 -7.31 -7.34
CA PRO A 135 -1.58 -8.68 -7.77
C PRO A 135 -0.89 -9.70 -6.84
N PHE A 136 -1.62 -10.72 -6.43
CA PHE A 136 -1.07 -11.80 -5.64
C PHE A 136 -0.06 -12.62 -6.46
N VAL A 137 1.17 -12.74 -5.94
CA VAL A 137 2.22 -13.60 -6.50
C VAL A 137 2.22 -14.88 -5.69
N HIS A 138 1.90 -16.00 -6.34
CA HIS A 138 1.47 -17.22 -5.65
C HIS A 138 2.58 -18.26 -5.48
N THR A 139 3.58 -18.29 -6.37
CA THR A 139 4.49 -19.43 -6.62
C THR A 139 5.09 -20.01 -5.35
N ASN A 140 5.60 -19.17 -4.45
CA ASN A 140 6.21 -19.60 -3.19
C ASN A 140 5.38 -19.21 -1.96
N SER A 141 4.15 -18.75 -2.14
CA SER A 141 3.32 -18.30 -1.03
C SER A 141 2.76 -19.51 -0.24
N PRO A 142 2.86 -19.52 1.10
CA PRO A 142 2.40 -20.66 1.91
C PRO A 142 0.94 -21.03 1.68
N ILE A 143 0.07 -20.04 1.48
CA ILE A 143 -1.36 -20.26 1.28
C ILE A 143 -1.71 -20.88 -0.08
N TYR A 144 -0.93 -20.59 -1.12
CA TYR A 144 -1.07 -21.26 -2.42
C TYR A 144 -0.53 -22.69 -2.34
N LEU A 145 0.64 -22.88 -1.73
CA LEU A 145 1.25 -24.20 -1.54
C LEU A 145 0.39 -25.13 -0.69
N ALA A 146 -0.40 -24.58 0.24
CA ALA A 146 -1.40 -25.31 1.02
C ALA A 146 -2.72 -25.62 0.25
N GLY A 147 -2.83 -25.21 -1.02
CA GLY A 147 -4.03 -25.43 -1.85
C GLY A 147 -5.23 -24.55 -1.48
N VAL A 148 -5.02 -23.49 -0.69
CA VAL A 148 -6.11 -22.62 -0.19
C VAL A 148 -6.34 -21.43 -1.12
N ALA A 149 -5.29 -20.87 -1.72
CA ALA A 149 -5.38 -19.71 -2.62
C ALA A 149 -5.31 -20.09 -4.10
N ARG A 150 -5.86 -19.21 -4.94
CA ARG A 150 -5.72 -19.24 -6.40
C ARG A 150 -4.29 -18.88 -6.85
N PRO A 151 -3.88 -19.23 -8.09
CA PRO A 151 -2.57 -18.88 -8.65
C PRO A 151 -2.45 -17.40 -9.06
N GLY A 152 -3.00 -16.48 -8.27
CA GLY A 152 -3.03 -15.05 -8.59
C GLY A 152 -4.18 -14.65 -9.54
N PRO A 153 -4.31 -13.35 -9.83
CA PRO A 153 -5.35 -12.83 -10.71
C PRO A 153 -5.04 -13.12 -12.18
N THR A 154 -6.08 -13.34 -12.97
CA THR A 154 -6.01 -13.34 -14.43
C THR A 154 -5.73 -11.94 -14.97
N TRP A 155 -5.35 -11.85 -16.25
CA TRP A 155 -5.19 -10.58 -16.96
C TRP A 155 -6.46 -9.72 -16.94
N GLN A 156 -7.63 -10.35 -17.08
CA GLN A 156 -8.91 -9.65 -17.04
C GLN A 156 -9.20 -9.09 -15.65
N GLU A 157 -8.88 -9.85 -14.59
CA GLU A 157 -9.05 -9.38 -13.20
C GLU A 157 -8.09 -8.22 -12.88
N ASN A 158 -6.83 -8.27 -13.35
CA ASN A 158 -5.92 -7.14 -13.23
C ASN A 158 -6.53 -5.87 -13.85
N ARG A 159 -7.05 -5.94 -15.08
CA ARG A 159 -7.72 -4.78 -15.70
C ARG A 159 -8.97 -4.35 -14.92
N ALA A 160 -9.79 -5.30 -14.47
CA ALA A 160 -11.02 -5.01 -13.76
C ALA A 160 -10.76 -4.28 -12.45
N VAL A 161 -9.80 -4.73 -11.64
CA VAL A 161 -9.46 -4.09 -10.35
C VAL A 161 -8.96 -2.66 -10.54
N HIS A 162 -8.10 -2.40 -11.54
CA HIS A 162 -7.60 -1.05 -11.80
C HIS A 162 -8.67 -0.13 -12.41
N ALA A 163 -9.57 -0.65 -13.26
CA ALA A 163 -10.71 0.11 -13.75
C ALA A 163 -11.69 0.44 -12.61
N MET A 164 -11.99 -0.53 -11.74
CA MET A 164 -12.83 -0.35 -10.56
C MET A 164 -12.23 0.69 -9.62
N SER A 165 -10.93 0.65 -9.32
CA SER A 165 -10.30 1.63 -8.44
C SER A 165 -10.42 3.05 -9.01
N ARG A 166 -10.17 3.23 -10.31
CA ARG A 166 -10.33 4.53 -10.98
C ARG A 166 -11.76 5.05 -10.90
N LEU A 167 -12.76 4.20 -11.12
CA LEU A 167 -14.17 4.60 -11.15
C LEU A 167 -14.74 4.82 -9.75
N LEU A 168 -14.53 3.87 -8.83
CA LEU A 168 -15.12 3.90 -7.49
C LEU A 168 -14.44 4.91 -6.55
N LEU A 169 -13.14 5.17 -6.77
CA LEU A 169 -12.38 6.15 -6.01
C LEU A 169 -12.25 7.50 -6.74
N HIS A 170 -13.01 7.70 -7.83
CA HIS A 170 -13.00 8.94 -8.59
C HIS A 170 -13.24 10.15 -7.66
N GLN A 171 -12.44 11.21 -7.84
CA GLN A 171 -12.38 12.43 -7.00
C GLN A 171 -12.01 12.23 -5.53
N ARG A 172 -11.97 10.99 -5.02
CA ARG A 172 -11.58 10.67 -3.64
C ARG A 172 -10.09 10.40 -3.51
N ILE A 173 -9.58 9.47 -4.31
CA ILE A 173 -8.17 9.05 -4.34
C ILE A 173 -7.70 9.15 -5.80
N PRO A 174 -7.06 10.26 -6.20
CA PRO A 174 -6.75 10.51 -7.60
C PRO A 174 -5.61 9.63 -8.12
N ASN A 175 -4.75 9.14 -7.23
CA ASN A 175 -3.55 8.41 -7.60
C ASN A 175 -3.75 6.91 -7.46
N ILE A 176 -3.69 6.21 -8.59
CA ILE A 176 -3.83 4.77 -8.69
C ILE A 176 -2.49 4.20 -9.16
N GLN A 177 -1.81 3.54 -8.24
CA GLN A 177 -0.52 2.90 -8.45
C GLN A 177 -0.69 1.49 -8.99
N CYS A 178 0.10 1.14 -10.01
CA CYS A 178 0.30 -0.23 -10.47
C CYS A 178 1.70 -0.74 -10.04
N SER A 179 1.77 -1.98 -9.57
CA SER A 179 3.04 -2.57 -9.13
C SER A 179 3.77 -3.24 -10.29
N TRP A 180 4.78 -2.57 -10.85
CA TRP A 180 5.62 -3.12 -11.93
C TRP A 180 6.37 -4.39 -11.52
N VAL A 181 6.70 -4.55 -10.24
CA VAL A 181 7.34 -5.78 -9.73
C VAL A 181 6.40 -6.98 -9.84
N LYS A 182 5.10 -6.77 -9.82
CA LYS A 182 4.10 -7.85 -9.87
C LYS A 182 3.56 -8.07 -11.28
N LEU A 183 3.52 -7.02 -12.09
CA LEU A 183 2.90 -7.02 -13.42
C LEU A 183 3.90 -7.18 -14.56
N GLY A 184 5.18 -6.87 -14.33
CA GLY A 184 6.17 -6.69 -15.39
C GLY A 184 5.83 -5.52 -16.32
N ASP A 185 6.71 -5.26 -17.29
CA ASP A 185 6.60 -4.05 -18.12
C ASP A 185 5.33 -4.05 -18.98
N GLN A 186 4.98 -5.19 -19.60
CA GLN A 186 3.76 -5.31 -20.41
C GLN A 186 2.49 -5.11 -19.56
N GLY A 187 2.44 -5.68 -18.36
CA GLY A 187 1.33 -5.51 -17.44
C GLY A 187 1.20 -4.06 -16.98
N THR A 188 2.30 -3.44 -16.60
CA THR A 188 2.34 -2.02 -16.22
C THR A 188 1.85 -1.10 -17.34
N VAL A 189 2.33 -1.28 -18.57
CA VAL A 189 1.86 -0.50 -19.73
C VAL A 189 0.34 -0.65 -19.93
N ALA A 190 -0.18 -1.87 -19.82
CA ALA A 190 -1.61 -2.09 -19.95
C ALA A 190 -2.41 -1.42 -18.83
N MET A 191 -1.93 -1.45 -17.58
CA MET A 191 -2.63 -0.82 -16.45
C MET A 191 -2.58 0.72 -16.53
N LEU A 192 -1.48 1.32 -17.00
CA LEU A 192 -1.40 2.75 -17.32
C LEU A 192 -2.45 3.16 -18.37
N ASN A 193 -2.73 2.30 -19.33
CA ASN A 193 -3.80 2.51 -20.30
C ASN A 193 -5.21 2.19 -19.76
N GLY A 194 -5.31 1.57 -18.58
CA GLY A 194 -6.56 1.14 -17.92
C GLY A 194 -6.99 2.00 -16.73
N GLY A 195 -6.33 3.12 -16.47
CA GLY A 195 -6.71 4.06 -15.40
C GLY A 195 -5.65 4.28 -14.31
N CYS A 196 -4.51 3.58 -14.35
CA CYS A 196 -3.37 3.91 -13.50
C CYS A 196 -2.69 5.19 -13.95
N ASN A 197 -2.19 5.95 -12.98
CA ASN A 197 -1.40 7.16 -13.22
C ASN A 197 -0.13 7.21 -12.38
N ASP A 198 0.19 6.13 -11.67
CA ASP A 198 1.36 6.05 -10.83
C ASP A 198 2.09 4.71 -11.01
N LEU A 199 3.41 4.81 -11.18
CA LEU A 199 4.33 3.68 -11.32
C LEU A 199 4.98 3.29 -9.99
N GLY A 200 4.71 4.06 -8.92
CA GLY A 200 5.38 3.92 -7.63
C GLY A 200 6.81 4.44 -7.66
N GLY A 201 7.64 3.89 -6.78
CA GLY A 201 9.02 4.35 -6.56
C GLY A 201 10.09 3.49 -7.21
N THR A 202 11.32 4.01 -7.17
CA THR A 202 12.54 3.24 -7.39
C THR A 202 12.77 2.34 -6.18
N LEU A 203 12.41 1.06 -6.29
CA LEU A 203 12.76 0.08 -5.26
C LEU A 203 14.26 -0.18 -5.32
N MET A 204 14.92 -0.19 -4.16
CA MET A 204 16.34 -0.52 -4.05
C MET A 204 16.55 -2.02 -3.87
N GLU A 205 15.65 -2.69 -3.15
CA GLU A 205 15.61 -4.14 -3.01
C GLU A 205 14.19 -4.60 -2.65
N GLU A 206 13.45 -5.17 -3.61
CA GLU A 206 12.12 -5.74 -3.36
C GLU A 206 12.20 -7.23 -3.05
N THR A 207 12.41 -7.55 -1.77
CA THR A 207 12.61 -8.92 -1.31
C THR A 207 11.31 -9.69 -1.10
N ILE A 208 10.21 -9.04 -0.73
CA ILE A 208 8.93 -9.75 -0.47
C ILE A 208 8.38 -10.37 -1.76
N SER A 209 8.24 -9.58 -2.82
CA SER A 209 7.71 -10.08 -4.10
C SER A 209 8.65 -11.11 -4.74
N ARG A 210 9.97 -10.93 -4.59
CA ARG A 210 10.97 -11.91 -5.03
C ARG A 210 10.87 -13.23 -4.25
N MET A 211 10.77 -13.17 -2.92
CA MET A 211 10.57 -14.36 -2.08
C MET A 211 9.28 -15.10 -2.45
N ALA A 212 8.21 -14.36 -2.77
CA ALA A 212 6.95 -14.92 -3.25
C ALA A 212 7.04 -15.56 -4.65
N GLY A 213 8.11 -15.28 -5.41
CA GLY A 213 8.40 -15.88 -6.73
C GLY A 213 8.26 -14.94 -7.92
N SER A 214 8.23 -13.61 -7.72
CA SER A 214 8.20 -12.66 -8.84
C SER A 214 9.50 -12.73 -9.66
N ALA A 215 9.36 -12.73 -10.99
CA ALA A 215 10.46 -12.72 -11.95
C ALA A 215 10.77 -11.32 -12.52
N HIS A 216 10.04 -10.27 -12.12
CA HIS A 216 10.09 -8.96 -12.79
C HIS A 216 11.12 -7.97 -12.22
N GLY A 217 12.09 -8.48 -11.46
CA GLY A 217 13.21 -7.72 -10.90
C GLY A 217 12.97 -7.17 -9.50
N SER A 218 14.06 -6.82 -8.81
CA SER A 218 14.06 -6.32 -7.43
C SER A 218 14.37 -4.82 -7.32
N ALA A 219 14.76 -4.18 -8.42
CA ALA A 219 15.11 -2.76 -8.45
C ALA A 219 14.86 -2.15 -9.83
N ARG A 220 14.54 -0.84 -9.86
CA ARG A 220 14.43 -0.03 -11.09
C ARG A 220 15.03 1.34 -10.87
N THR A 221 15.79 1.83 -11.85
CA THR A 221 16.28 3.21 -11.89
C THR A 221 15.18 4.17 -12.35
N VAL A 222 15.37 5.47 -12.11
CA VAL A 222 14.48 6.52 -12.61
C VAL A 222 14.33 6.44 -14.14
N SER A 223 15.45 6.27 -14.87
CA SER A 223 15.43 6.18 -16.34
C SER A 223 14.63 4.99 -16.85
N GLN A 224 14.68 3.84 -16.16
CA GLN A 224 13.88 2.67 -16.51
C GLN A 224 12.38 2.90 -16.29
N LEU A 225 11.98 3.58 -15.22
CA LEU A 225 10.57 3.94 -15.00
C LEU A 225 10.06 4.92 -16.08
N HIS A 226 10.89 5.88 -16.49
CA HIS A 226 10.58 6.76 -17.62
C HIS A 226 10.41 5.98 -18.92
N ALA A 227 11.25 4.98 -19.19
CA ALA A 227 11.11 4.13 -20.37
C ALA A 227 9.79 3.36 -20.38
N VAL A 228 9.35 2.81 -19.23
CA VAL A 228 8.05 2.12 -19.13
C VAL A 228 6.88 3.08 -19.39
N ALA A 229 6.92 4.30 -18.84
CA ALA A 229 5.90 5.31 -19.13
C ALA A 229 5.87 5.69 -20.62
N ALA A 230 7.04 5.81 -21.25
CA ALA A 230 7.17 6.10 -22.67
C ALA A 230 6.61 4.97 -23.56
N LEU A 231 6.79 3.70 -23.18
CA LEU A 231 6.16 2.55 -23.85
C LEU A 231 4.63 2.62 -23.79
N ALA A 232 4.06 3.23 -22.76
CA ALA A 232 2.62 3.49 -22.66
C ALA A 232 2.17 4.79 -23.37
N GLY A 233 3.08 5.53 -23.99
CA GLY A 233 2.80 6.83 -24.60
C GLY A 233 2.41 7.91 -23.59
N ARG A 234 2.86 7.80 -22.33
CA ARG A 234 2.52 8.71 -21.23
C ARG A 234 3.73 9.55 -20.81
N PRO A 235 3.56 10.85 -20.49
CA PRO A 235 4.62 11.61 -19.85
C PRO A 235 4.86 11.11 -18.42
N ALA A 236 6.13 10.97 -18.03
CA ALA A 236 6.52 10.63 -16.67
C ALA A 236 6.92 11.90 -15.90
N ARG A 237 6.55 11.95 -14.62
CA ARG A 237 6.92 13.04 -13.71
C ARG A 237 7.37 12.47 -12.37
N GLN A 238 8.51 12.91 -11.89
CA GLN A 238 8.95 12.61 -10.53
C GLN A 238 8.09 13.38 -9.51
N ARG A 239 7.71 12.71 -8.41
CA ARG A 239 6.85 13.25 -7.36
C ARG A 239 7.47 13.01 -5.98
N THR A 240 7.08 13.80 -5.00
CA THR A 240 7.29 13.45 -3.58
C THR A 240 6.33 12.33 -3.14
N THR A 241 6.55 11.76 -1.96
CA THR A 241 5.64 10.79 -1.34
C THR A 241 4.21 11.33 -1.18
N SER A 242 4.08 12.64 -0.94
CA SER A 242 2.80 13.35 -0.81
C SER A 242 2.26 13.90 -2.14
N TYR A 243 2.76 13.40 -3.27
CA TYR A 243 2.34 13.77 -4.62
C TYR A 243 2.53 15.26 -4.96
N GLN A 244 3.50 15.91 -4.32
CA GLN A 244 3.93 17.26 -4.65
C GLN A 244 5.03 17.24 -5.71
N ASN A 245 5.34 18.42 -6.24
CA ASN A 245 6.49 18.62 -7.12
C ASN A 245 7.77 18.40 -6.32
N VAL A 246 8.74 17.71 -6.92
CA VAL A 246 10.09 17.62 -6.34
C VAL A 246 10.73 19.00 -6.38
N PRO A 247 11.33 19.48 -5.28
CA PRO A 247 12.09 20.72 -5.24
C PRO A 247 13.28 20.74 -6.21
#